data_AF-A0A7Z0PUW3-F1
#
_entry.id   AF-A0A7Z0PUW3-F1
#
_cell.length_a   1.000
_cell.length_b   1.000
_cell.length_c   1.000
_cell.angle_alpha   90.00
_cell.angle_beta   90.00
_cell.angle_gamma   90.00
#
_symmetry.space_group_name_H-M   'P 1'
#
loop_
_entity.id
_entity.type
_entity.pdbx_description
1 polymer ?
#
loop_
_entity_poly.entity_id
_entity_poly.type
_entity_poly.pdbx_seq_one_letter_code
_entity_poly.pdbx_strand_id
1 'polypeptide(L)'
;MFHDDLSRYAGAADEVFGDLTDGMRFVRFRPAYDRLNVGWLDGSRPWPAGEAPAGFTRRLLEIVDAQRVNQVLGLHECGLCPASLPAADPWYVPRPGQLCPSAGTGEIRVPGPPGTAFAAPQLLGHYVADHGYLPPRPFVEAVLAFDPRGPWTARFPGIRFPWIPADAVLRHVDDEG
;
A
#
# COMPACT_ATOMS: atom_id res chain seq x y z
N MET A 1 -0.48 -14.21 0.28
CA MET A 1 0.29 -14.15 1.55
C MET A 1 -0.67 -13.66 2.62
N PHE A 2 -0.76 -14.35 3.77
CA PHE A 2 -1.69 -14.00 4.84
C PHE A 2 -0.96 -13.39 6.03
N HIS A 3 -1.50 -12.29 6.55
CA HIS A 3 -1.14 -11.75 7.87
C HIS A 3 -2.40 -11.21 8.55
N ASP A 4 -2.54 -11.50 9.84
CA ASP A 4 -3.65 -10.93 10.62
C ASP A 4 -3.58 -9.41 10.63
N ASP A 5 -4.74 -8.77 10.52
CA ASP A 5 -4.83 -7.33 10.64
C ASP A 5 -4.31 -6.86 12.00
N LEU A 6 -3.58 -5.74 11.98
CA LEU A 6 -2.91 -5.12 13.12
C LEU A 6 -1.78 -5.97 13.74
N SER A 7 -1.44 -7.13 13.16
CA SER A 7 -0.23 -7.86 13.53
C SER A 7 1.02 -7.11 13.08
N ARG A 8 2.15 -7.39 13.73
CA ARG A 8 3.43 -6.77 13.36
C ARG A 8 3.87 -7.22 11.96
N TYR A 9 4.20 -6.26 11.11
CA TYR A 9 4.77 -6.50 9.79
C TYR A 9 6.23 -6.95 9.92
N ALA A 10 6.55 -8.11 9.32
CA ALA A 10 7.85 -8.76 9.41
C ALA A 10 8.66 -8.71 8.10
N GLY A 11 8.33 -7.78 7.19
CA GLY A 11 9.08 -7.59 5.94
C GLY A 11 10.43 -6.89 6.14
N ALA A 12 10.97 -6.36 5.03
CA ALA A 12 12.31 -5.77 4.99
C ALA A 12 12.53 -4.73 6.10
N ALA A 13 13.76 -4.66 6.63
CA ALA A 13 14.10 -3.72 7.70
C ALA A 13 14.10 -2.25 7.23
N ASP A 14 14.24 -2.02 5.93
CA ASP A 14 14.23 -0.70 5.32
C ASP A 14 13.00 -0.60 4.40
N GLU A 15 12.51 0.63 4.19
CA GLU A 15 11.44 0.95 3.25
C GLU A 15 12.04 1.59 2.00
N VAL A 16 11.54 1.19 0.83
CA VAL A 16 11.90 1.78 -0.47
C VAL A 16 10.64 2.34 -1.11
N PHE A 17 10.64 3.65 -1.34
CA PHE A 17 9.59 4.34 -2.08
C PHE A 17 10.10 4.69 -3.49
N GLY A 18 9.41 4.22 -4.52
CA GLY A 18 9.75 4.49 -5.92
C GLY A 18 8.92 5.65 -6.50
N ASP A 19 9.52 6.43 -7.41
CA ASP A 19 8.80 7.39 -8.23
C ASP A 19 8.00 6.64 -9.32
N LEU A 20 6.68 6.83 -9.31
CA LEU A 20 5.78 6.19 -10.27
C LEU A 20 5.80 6.86 -11.65
N THR A 21 6.40 8.04 -11.76
CA THR A 21 6.41 8.81 -13.01
C THR A 21 7.38 8.23 -14.03
N ASP A 22 8.60 7.90 -13.59
CA ASP A 22 9.63 7.32 -14.46
C ASP A 22 10.13 5.95 -14.00
N GLY A 23 9.84 5.53 -12.77
CA GLY A 23 10.28 4.24 -12.23
C GLY A 23 11.78 4.16 -11.96
N MET A 24 12.53 5.26 -12.12
CA MET A 24 14.00 5.27 -12.05
C MET A 24 14.52 5.86 -10.75
N ARG A 25 13.70 6.62 -10.02
CA ARG A 25 14.10 7.26 -8.76
C ARG A 25 13.46 6.57 -7.57
N PHE A 26 14.21 6.46 -6.49
CA PHE A 26 13.71 5.91 -5.23
C PHE A 26 14.39 6.57 -4.04
N VAL A 27 13.72 6.53 -2.89
CA VAL A 27 14.30 6.84 -1.59
C VAL A 27 14.20 5.62 -0.71
N ARG A 28 15.30 5.33 -0.01
CA ARG A 28 15.41 4.25 0.96
C ARG A 28 15.67 4.83 2.35
N PHE A 29 14.96 4.31 3.35
CA PHE A 29 15.21 4.68 4.74
C PHE A 29 14.89 3.53 5.69
N ARG A 30 15.46 3.58 6.89
CA ARG A 30 15.06 2.65 7.96
C ARG A 30 13.99 3.33 8.82
N PRO A 31 12.75 2.78 8.90
CA PRO A 31 11.72 3.34 9.74
C PRO A 31 12.09 3.16 11.22
N ALA A 32 11.86 4.22 12.02
CA ALA A 32 11.91 4.15 13.49
C ALA A 32 10.56 3.73 14.11
N TYR A 33 9.52 3.64 13.28
CA TYR A 33 8.16 3.27 13.67
C TYR A 33 7.89 1.77 13.49
N ASP A 34 6.97 1.25 14.29
CA ASP A 34 6.41 -0.07 14.08
C ASP A 34 5.45 -0.09 12.88
N ARG A 35 5.39 -1.24 12.21
CA ARG A 35 4.54 -1.45 11.04
C ARG A 35 3.48 -2.49 11.35
N LEU A 36 2.23 -2.16 11.06
CA LEU A 36 1.08 -3.01 11.34
C LEU A 36 0.43 -3.46 10.03
N ASN A 37 0.26 -4.77 9.87
CA ASN A 37 -0.37 -5.39 8.71
C ASN A 37 -1.83 -4.95 8.57
N VAL A 38 -2.26 -4.66 7.34
CA VAL A 38 -3.69 -4.49 7.01
C VAL A 38 -3.97 -5.11 5.64
N GLY A 39 -5.00 -5.96 5.56
CA GLY A 39 -5.53 -6.48 4.31
C GLY A 39 -4.62 -7.48 3.59
N TRP A 40 -3.77 -8.22 4.31
CA TRP A 40 -3.05 -9.37 3.77
C TRP A 40 -3.94 -10.61 3.85
N LEU A 41 -4.93 -10.65 2.97
CA LEU A 41 -6.01 -11.64 3.00
C LEU A 41 -5.64 -12.95 2.29
N ASP A 42 -6.39 -14.00 2.63
CA ASP A 42 -6.31 -15.31 1.99
C ASP A 42 -7.72 -15.87 1.80
N GLY A 43 -8.02 -16.39 0.61
CA GLY A 43 -9.35 -16.86 0.24
C GLY A 43 -9.83 -18.09 1.00
N SER A 44 -8.92 -18.81 1.68
CA SER A 44 -9.27 -19.94 2.55
C SER A 44 -9.70 -19.50 3.96
N ARG A 45 -9.63 -18.21 4.28
CA ARG A 45 -9.90 -17.67 5.61
C ARG A 45 -11.03 -16.65 5.59
N PRO A 46 -11.86 -16.60 6.65
CA PRO A 46 -12.81 -15.52 6.81
C PRO A 46 -12.06 -14.20 7.04
N TRP A 47 -12.63 -13.11 6.55
CA TRP A 47 -12.15 -11.75 6.77
C TRP A 47 -13.34 -10.84 7.09
N PRO A 48 -13.13 -9.75 7.85
CA PRO A 48 -14.20 -8.81 8.17
C PRO A 48 -14.77 -8.20 6.89
N ALA A 49 -16.06 -8.40 6.65
CA ALA A 49 -16.78 -7.82 5.52
C ALA A 49 -17.80 -6.80 6.03
N GLY A 50 -18.04 -5.74 5.26
CA GLY A 50 -19.05 -4.75 5.63
C GLY A 50 -18.90 -3.44 4.86
N GLU A 51 -19.80 -2.51 5.16
CA GLU A 51 -19.79 -1.19 4.54
C GLU A 51 -18.70 -0.31 5.18
N ALA A 52 -17.75 0.13 4.37
CA ALA A 52 -16.75 1.09 4.82
C ALA A 52 -17.36 2.50 4.98
N PRO A 53 -16.87 3.33 5.91
CA PRO A 53 -17.39 4.69 6.08
C PRO A 53 -17.34 5.54 4.80
N ALA A 54 -18.27 6.48 4.70
CA ALA A 54 -18.41 7.36 3.54
C ALA A 54 -17.07 8.03 3.18
N GLY A 55 -16.68 7.92 1.91
CA GLY A 55 -15.45 8.54 1.39
C GLY A 55 -14.16 7.77 1.68
N PHE A 56 -14.18 6.72 2.52
CA PHE A 56 -12.99 5.91 2.81
C PHE A 56 -12.44 5.27 1.54
N THR A 57 -13.26 4.55 0.77
CA THR A 57 -12.82 3.87 -0.46
C THR A 57 -12.17 4.85 -1.42
N ARG A 58 -12.78 6.03 -1.64
CA ARG A 58 -12.21 7.08 -2.50
C ARG A 58 -10.81 7.50 -2.01
N ARG A 59 -10.65 7.80 -0.71
CA ARG A 59 -9.33 8.20 -0.16
C ARG A 59 -8.31 7.09 -0.23
N LEU A 60 -8.70 5.85 0.05
CA LEU A 60 -7.83 4.69 -0.10
C LEU A 60 -7.33 4.57 -1.55
N LEU A 61 -8.20 4.73 -2.55
CA LEU A 61 -7.80 4.65 -3.95
C LEU A 61 -6.84 5.77 -4.36
N GLU A 62 -7.00 6.98 -3.82
CA GLU A 62 -6.03 8.07 -4.05
C GLU A 62 -4.66 7.77 -3.43
N ILE A 63 -4.64 7.13 -2.25
CA ILE A 63 -3.41 6.68 -1.61
C ILE A 63 -2.74 5.59 -2.45
N VAL A 64 -3.50 4.59 -2.91
CA VAL A 64 -3.00 3.53 -3.79
C VAL A 64 -2.49 4.13 -5.09
N ASP A 65 -3.19 5.09 -5.71
CA ASP A 65 -2.71 5.75 -6.93
C ASP A 65 -1.39 6.51 -6.71
N ALA A 66 -1.26 7.21 -5.57
CA ALA A 66 -0.12 8.08 -5.32
C ALA A 66 1.17 7.33 -4.95
N GLN A 67 1.13 6.06 -4.54
CA GLN A 67 2.29 5.41 -3.92
C GLN A 67 2.54 3.96 -4.34
N ARG A 68 3.82 3.60 -4.39
CA ARG A 68 4.28 2.20 -4.34
C ARG A 68 5.46 2.10 -3.37
N VAL A 69 5.40 1.10 -2.51
CA VAL A 69 6.43 0.82 -1.50
C VAL A 69 6.91 -0.61 -1.68
N ASN A 70 8.21 -0.84 -1.53
CA ASN A 70 8.85 -2.16 -1.57
C ASN A 70 8.41 -2.99 -2.78
N GLN A 71 8.49 -2.41 -3.98
CA GLN A 71 8.16 -3.13 -5.20
C GLN A 71 9.14 -4.29 -5.40
N VAL A 72 8.59 -5.45 -5.75
CA VAL A 72 9.34 -6.66 -6.05
C VAL A 72 9.07 -7.11 -7.49
N LEU A 73 9.91 -8.02 -8.00
CA LEU A 73 9.70 -8.63 -9.33
C LEU A 73 8.55 -9.65 -9.34
N GLY A 74 8.12 -10.12 -8.16
CA GLY A 74 6.99 -11.03 -8.02
C GLY A 74 5.65 -10.32 -8.16
N LEU A 75 4.65 -11.04 -8.66
CA LEU A 75 3.28 -10.57 -8.75
C LEU A 75 2.45 -11.14 -7.59
N HIS A 76 1.84 -10.27 -6.79
CA HIS A 76 0.80 -10.64 -5.85
C HIS A 76 -0.55 -10.56 -6.58
N GLU A 77 -1.16 -11.70 -6.81
CA GLU A 77 -2.50 -11.81 -7.41
C GLU A 77 -3.57 -12.02 -6.34
N CYS A 78 -4.76 -11.46 -6.54
CA CYS A 78 -5.91 -11.64 -5.67
C CYS A 78 -6.38 -13.10 -5.66
N GLY A 79 -6.26 -13.77 -4.51
CA GLY A 79 -6.80 -15.11 -4.29
C GLY A 79 -8.30 -15.17 -3.97
N LEU A 80 -9.00 -14.04 -3.93
CA LEU A 80 -10.44 -13.97 -3.62
C LEU A 80 -11.32 -13.96 -4.87
N CYS A 81 -10.73 -13.66 -6.02
CA CYS A 81 -11.45 -13.65 -7.28
C CYS A 81 -11.80 -15.08 -7.73
N PRO A 82 -12.95 -15.29 -8.40
CA PRO A 82 -13.37 -16.62 -8.85
C PRO A 82 -12.47 -17.22 -9.93
N ALA A 83 -11.75 -16.37 -10.66
CA ALA A 83 -10.80 -16.79 -11.69
C ALA A 83 -9.49 -16.03 -11.51
N SER A 84 -8.39 -16.76 -11.76
CA SER A 84 -7.06 -16.18 -11.81
C SER A 84 -6.90 -15.18 -12.95
N LEU A 85 -5.92 -14.30 -12.83
CA LEU A 85 -5.55 -13.36 -13.86
C LEU A 85 -4.97 -14.12 -15.08
N PRO A 86 -5.55 -13.97 -16.28
CA PRO A 86 -4.96 -14.55 -17.48
C PRO A 86 -3.56 -13.97 -17.75
N ALA A 87 -2.62 -14.82 -18.18
CA ALA A 87 -1.24 -14.38 -18.43
C ALA A 87 -1.10 -13.30 -19.53
N ALA A 88 -2.09 -13.20 -20.42
CA ALA A 88 -2.13 -12.19 -21.48
C ALA A 88 -2.67 -10.83 -21.01
N ASP A 89 -3.34 -10.77 -19.85
CA ASP A 89 -3.99 -9.57 -19.37
C ASP A 89 -2.99 -8.68 -18.61
N PRO A 90 -3.03 -7.35 -18.82
CA PRO A 90 -2.19 -6.44 -18.06
C PRO A 90 -2.63 -6.41 -16.59
N TRP A 91 -1.76 -6.90 -15.70
CA TRP A 91 -2.02 -7.04 -14.26
C TRP A 91 -2.38 -5.73 -13.53
N TYR A 92 -2.00 -4.58 -14.10
CA TYR A 92 -2.24 -3.25 -13.54
C TYR A 92 -3.54 -2.61 -14.01
N VAL A 93 -4.36 -3.31 -14.79
CA VAL A 93 -5.65 -2.82 -15.30
C VAL A 93 -6.79 -3.58 -14.61
N PRO A 94 -7.88 -2.92 -14.18
CA PRO A 94 -9.07 -3.62 -13.71
C PRO A 94 -9.67 -4.50 -14.80
N ARG A 95 -10.08 -5.72 -14.43
CA ARG A 95 -10.81 -6.61 -15.36
C ARG A 95 -12.24 -6.10 -15.58
N PRO A 96 -12.94 -6.54 -16.64
CA PRO A 96 -14.36 -6.21 -16.82
C PRO A 96 -15.19 -6.55 -15.57
N GLY A 97 -15.93 -5.55 -15.07
CA GLY A 97 -16.74 -5.68 -13.86
C GLY A 97 -15.99 -5.47 -12.54
N GLN A 98 -14.67 -5.20 -12.57
CA GLN A 98 -13.88 -4.81 -11.40
C GLN A 98 -13.61 -3.31 -11.41
N LEU A 99 -13.59 -2.71 -10.23
CA LEU A 99 -13.27 -1.30 -10.00
C LEU A 99 -11.76 -1.07 -9.90
N CYS A 100 -11.01 -2.07 -9.42
CA CYS A 100 -9.57 -1.97 -9.19
C CYS A 100 -8.78 -3.12 -9.82
N PRO A 101 -7.48 -2.94 -10.10
CA PRO A 101 -6.61 -4.04 -10.51
C PRO A 101 -6.56 -5.12 -9.43
N SER A 102 -6.69 -6.38 -9.84
CA SER A 102 -6.68 -7.55 -8.95
C SER A 102 -5.28 -8.13 -8.73
N ALA A 103 -4.24 -7.40 -9.10
CA ALA A 103 -2.85 -7.79 -8.89
C ALA A 103 -1.94 -6.56 -8.67
N GLY A 104 -0.78 -6.79 -8.07
CA GLY A 104 0.19 -5.74 -7.79
C GLY A 104 1.56 -6.30 -7.40
N THR A 105 2.57 -5.43 -7.43
CA THR A 105 3.98 -5.83 -7.21
C THR A 105 4.57 -5.24 -5.94
N GLY A 106 3.80 -4.49 -5.17
CA GLY A 106 4.28 -3.84 -3.97
C GLY A 106 3.19 -3.57 -2.96
N GLU A 107 3.45 -2.55 -2.15
CA GLU A 107 2.71 -2.24 -0.95
C GLU A 107 2.39 -0.74 -0.88
N ILE A 108 1.59 -0.39 0.12
CA ILE A 108 1.36 0.98 0.54
C ILE A 108 1.69 1.15 2.03
N ARG A 109 1.92 2.40 2.43
CA ARG A 109 2.06 2.85 3.80
C ARG A 109 1.05 3.95 4.09
N VAL A 110 0.40 3.84 5.25
CA VAL A 110 -0.49 4.88 5.78
C VAL A 110 -0.02 5.24 7.19
N PRO A 111 0.32 6.51 7.49
CA PRO A 111 0.67 6.94 8.85
C PRO A 111 -0.42 6.56 9.86
N GLY A 112 -0.03 5.93 10.97
CA GLY A 112 -0.93 5.63 12.08
C GLY A 112 -0.75 6.61 13.24
N PRO A 113 -1.23 6.25 14.45
CA PRO A 113 -0.84 6.92 15.69
C PRO A 113 0.69 7.04 15.84
N PRO A 114 1.19 7.96 16.70
CA PRO A 114 2.62 8.20 16.88
C PRO A 114 3.45 6.92 17.03
N GLY A 115 4.52 6.80 16.26
CA GLY A 115 5.40 5.63 16.27
C GLY A 115 4.87 4.42 15.48
N THR A 116 3.79 4.56 14.70
CA THR A 116 3.25 3.47 13.88
C THR A 116 2.94 3.88 12.44
N ALA A 117 3.01 2.91 11.53
CA ALA A 117 2.43 2.99 10.20
C ALA A 117 1.72 1.69 9.84
N PHE A 118 0.68 1.78 9.04
CA PHE A 118 0.02 0.61 8.49
C PHE A 118 0.69 0.20 7.17
N ALA A 119 0.92 -1.10 7.02
CA ALA A 119 1.52 -1.74 5.86
C ALA A 119 0.49 -2.66 5.20
N ALA A 120 0.12 -2.35 3.96
CA ALA A 120 -0.90 -3.09 3.23
C ALA A 120 -0.44 -3.44 1.82
N PRO A 121 -0.95 -4.53 1.22
CA PRO A 121 -0.65 -4.82 -0.18
C PRO A 121 -1.25 -3.74 -1.07
N GLN A 122 -0.65 -3.52 -2.24
CA GLN A 122 -1.22 -2.63 -3.26
C GLN A 122 -2.66 -3.02 -3.65
N LEU A 123 -3.02 -4.29 -3.48
CA LEU A 123 -4.36 -4.84 -3.76
C LEU A 123 -5.43 -4.41 -2.74
N LEU A 124 -5.06 -3.70 -1.67
CA LEU A 124 -6.03 -3.31 -0.63
C LEU A 124 -7.24 -2.57 -1.20
N GLY A 125 -7.03 -1.70 -2.21
CA GLY A 125 -8.13 -1.02 -2.91
C GLY A 125 -9.12 -1.99 -3.57
N HIS A 126 -8.61 -3.05 -4.19
CA HIS A 126 -9.40 -4.12 -4.79
C HIS A 126 -10.16 -4.94 -3.73
N TYR A 127 -9.52 -5.27 -2.60
CA TYR A 127 -10.19 -5.99 -1.52
C TYR A 127 -11.37 -5.19 -0.94
N VAL A 128 -11.20 -3.88 -0.77
CA VAL A 128 -12.28 -3.01 -0.28
C VAL A 128 -13.36 -2.79 -1.33
N ALA A 129 -12.98 -2.40 -2.55
CA ALA A 129 -13.92 -1.96 -3.58
C ALA A 129 -14.67 -3.13 -4.26
N ASP A 130 -14.00 -4.25 -4.49
CA ASP A 130 -14.54 -5.36 -5.28
C ASP A 130 -14.93 -6.57 -4.42
N HIS A 131 -14.35 -6.72 -3.23
CA HIS A 131 -14.68 -7.81 -2.31
C HIS A 131 -15.40 -7.35 -1.03
N GLY A 132 -15.48 -6.04 -0.73
CA GLY A 132 -16.19 -5.57 0.46
C GLY A 132 -15.47 -5.89 1.78
N TYR A 133 -14.16 -6.10 1.72
CA TYR A 133 -13.33 -6.17 2.93
C TYR A 133 -13.47 -4.88 3.73
N LEU A 134 -13.73 -5.01 5.02
CA LEU A 134 -13.87 -3.93 5.98
C LEU A 134 -12.59 -3.84 6.83
N PRO A 135 -11.69 -2.87 6.57
CA PRO A 135 -10.44 -2.76 7.30
C PRO A 135 -10.66 -2.36 8.77
N PRO A 136 -9.67 -2.59 9.64
CA PRO A 136 -9.74 -2.18 11.04
C PRO A 136 -9.99 -0.68 11.19
N ARG A 137 -10.83 -0.29 12.15
CA ARG A 137 -11.19 1.11 12.39
C ARG A 137 -9.99 2.07 12.49
N PRO A 138 -8.89 1.76 13.20
CA PRO A 138 -7.73 2.65 13.26
C PRO A 138 -7.10 2.94 11.89
N PHE A 139 -7.13 1.95 10.98
CA PHE A 139 -6.66 2.14 9.60
C PHE A 139 -7.62 3.03 8.81
N VAL A 140 -8.93 2.82 8.98
CA VAL A 140 -9.96 3.63 8.32
C VAL A 140 -9.83 5.10 8.71
N GLU A 141 -9.68 5.39 10.01
CA GLU A 141 -9.47 6.74 10.53
C GLU A 141 -8.19 7.37 9.97
N ALA A 142 -7.10 6.61 9.92
CA ALA A 142 -5.82 7.06 9.36
C ALA A 142 -5.91 7.40 7.87
N VAL A 143 -6.58 6.57 7.06
CA VAL A 143 -6.81 6.85 5.63
C VAL A 143 -7.63 8.11 5.42
N LEU A 144 -8.66 8.33 6.23
CA LEU A 144 -9.51 9.51 6.12
C LEU A 144 -8.78 10.80 6.50
N ALA A 145 -7.82 10.72 7.43
CA ALA A 145 -7.01 11.86 7.87
C ALA A 145 -5.78 12.13 6.99
N PHE A 146 -5.35 11.14 6.19
CA PHE A 146 -4.12 11.23 5.42
C PHE A 146 -4.34 11.94 4.06
N ASP A 147 -3.49 12.92 3.78
CA ASP A 147 -3.42 13.57 2.47
C ASP A 147 -2.24 13.02 1.65
N PRO A 148 -2.49 12.12 0.66
CA PRO A 148 -1.43 11.58 -0.18
C PRO A 148 -0.87 12.62 -1.17
N ARG A 149 -1.45 13.81 -1.28
CA ARG A 149 -0.96 14.89 -2.17
C ARG A 149 -0.39 16.09 -1.39
N GLY A 150 -0.06 15.88 -0.12
CA GLY A 150 0.62 16.87 0.72
C GLY A 150 1.98 17.33 0.15
N PRO A 151 2.67 18.30 0.78
CA PRO A 151 3.83 19.01 0.22
C PRO A 151 5.14 18.19 0.19
N TRP A 152 5.07 16.87 -0.04
CA TRP A 152 6.20 15.93 -0.06
C TRP A 152 7.23 16.25 -1.15
N THR A 153 6.76 16.75 -2.29
CA THR A 153 7.59 17.15 -3.43
C THR A 153 8.62 18.22 -3.08
N ALA A 154 8.35 19.07 -2.09
CA ALA A 154 9.31 20.07 -1.63
C ALA A 154 10.52 19.41 -0.92
N ARG A 155 10.30 18.28 -0.26
CA ARG A 155 11.36 17.53 0.45
C ARG A 155 12.08 16.56 -0.48
N PHE A 156 11.40 16.00 -1.47
CA PHE A 156 11.95 15.05 -2.44
C PHE A 156 11.57 15.44 -3.88
N PRO A 157 12.24 16.43 -4.51
CA PRO A 157 11.83 16.97 -5.81
C PRO A 157 11.83 15.94 -6.95
N GLY A 158 12.62 14.86 -6.81
CA GLY A 158 12.67 13.74 -7.74
C GLY A 158 11.72 12.60 -7.42
N ILE A 159 10.97 12.64 -6.31
CA ILE A 159 10.00 11.58 -5.96
C ILE A 159 8.68 12.25 -5.63
N ARG A 160 7.71 12.11 -6.54
CA ARG A 160 6.43 12.80 -6.47
C ARG A 160 5.63 12.47 -5.20
N PHE A 161 5.90 11.32 -4.59
CA PHE A 161 5.34 10.92 -3.32
C PHE A 161 6.29 9.99 -2.58
N PRO A 162 6.81 10.43 -1.43
CA PRO A 162 6.65 9.56 -0.28
C PRO A 162 6.28 10.32 1.00
N TRP A 163 5.26 9.84 1.72
CA TRP A 163 5.19 10.13 3.14
C TRP A 163 6.39 9.47 3.83
N ILE A 164 7.37 10.30 4.19
CA ILE A 164 8.52 9.89 4.99
C ILE A 164 8.48 10.73 6.26
N PRO A 165 8.45 10.10 7.45
CA PRO A 165 8.51 10.84 8.70
C PRO A 165 9.68 11.82 8.78
N ALA A 166 9.51 12.91 9.53
CA ALA A 166 10.56 13.91 9.69
C ALA A 166 11.83 13.33 10.33
N ASP A 167 11.65 12.38 11.24
CA ASP A 167 12.68 11.67 12.02
C ASP A 167 13.24 10.42 11.33
N ALA A 168 12.81 10.11 10.10
CA ALA A 168 13.36 8.99 9.34
C ALA A 168 14.84 9.23 9.00
N VAL A 169 15.67 8.22 9.29
CA VAL A 169 17.08 8.23 8.87
C VAL A 169 17.14 7.79 7.41
N LEU A 170 17.29 8.75 6.51
CA LEU A 170 17.50 8.51 5.09
C LEU A 170 18.85 7.83 4.86
N ARG A 171 18.89 6.84 3.97
CA ARG A 171 20.15 6.31 3.42
C ARG A 171 20.29 6.88 2.02
N HIS A 172 21.36 7.62 1.76
CA HIS A 172 21.60 8.23 0.45
C HIS A 172 21.89 7.14 -0.60
N VAL A 173 21.43 7.38 -1.83
CA VAL A 173 21.66 6.50 -2.99
C VAL A 173 23.12 6.58 -3.48
N ASP A 174 23.89 7.57 -3.01
CA ASP A 174 25.28 7.81 -3.41
C ASP A 174 26.33 7.23 -2.44
N ASP A 175 25.91 6.53 -1.37
CA ASP A 175 26.82 6.01 -0.32
C ASP A 175 27.35 4.58 -0.59
N GLU A 176 27.07 4.00 -1.76
CA GLU A 176 27.74 2.77 -2.23
C GLU A 176 28.67 3.11 -3.39
N GLY A 177 29.89 3.52 -3.03
CA GLY A 177 31.07 3.49 -3.90
C GLY A 177 31.75 2.13 -3.95
#